data_AF-A0A4Y9QG95-F1
#
_entry.id   AF-A0A4Y9QG95-F1
#
_cell.length_a   1.000
_cell.length_b   1.000
_cell.length_c   1.000
_cell.angle_alpha   90.00
_cell.angle_beta   90.00
_cell.angle_gamma   90.00
#
_symmetry.space_group_name_H-M   'P 1'
#
loop_
_entity.id
_entity.type
_entity.pdbx_description
1 polymer ?
#
loop_
_entity_poly.entity_id
_entity_poly.type
_entity_poly.pdbx_seq_one_letter_code
_entity_poly.pdbx_strand_id
1 'polypeptide(L)'
;MELVLALIPVATGLIGYAWGRHRHALKRKVLGREPIHVHIEQDPDIIYANDPNWVTFPYFFPNRSPDDLPSPPKGKCTAWWKWAEELGGEPSGLMELQVTITAWEDLRVIVDALRIEVVSTPTPPTGTTVVCPVGGADLVHEQLAVTLSEFASTVIPRAAGSAEVTKSFAFTLGPGESYRFSLSVTPSDEPIQCYEWVALLDLLVNNERKTVRVDNDGRPFVLHTQGFRDAHQWEGASWKPYAF
;
A
#
# COMPACT_ATOMS: atom_id res chain seq x y z
N MET A 1 37.31 -34.61 42.49
CA MET A 1 37.67 -34.37 41.08
C MET A 1 36.61 -34.87 40.08
N GLU A 2 35.52 -35.52 40.53
CA GLU A 2 34.45 -36.00 39.63
C GLU A 2 33.35 -34.96 39.34
N LEU A 3 33.15 -33.96 40.19
CA LEU A 3 32.12 -32.93 40.02
C LEU A 3 32.37 -31.98 38.83
N VAL A 4 33.62 -31.83 38.39
CA VAL A 4 34.00 -30.89 37.32
C VAL A 4 33.65 -31.44 35.93
N LEU A 5 33.65 -32.77 35.75
CA LEU A 5 33.37 -33.41 34.46
C LEU A 5 31.86 -33.48 34.15
N ALA A 6 30.99 -33.49 35.15
CA ALA A 6 29.54 -33.51 34.97
C ALA A 6 28.95 -32.13 34.58
N LEU A 7 29.65 -31.03 34.88
CA LEU A 7 29.19 -29.66 34.61
C LEU A 7 29.37 -29.24 33.14
N ILE A 8 30.32 -29.84 32.43
CA ILE A 8 30.65 -29.51 31.04
C ILE A 8 29.46 -29.78 30.09
N PRO A 9 28.84 -30.98 30.05
CA PRO A 9 27.71 -31.23 29.15
C PRO A 9 26.47 -30.37 29.46
N VAL A 10 26.23 -30.05 30.73
CA VAL A 10 25.12 -29.17 31.14
C VAL A 10 25.36 -27.74 30.68
N ALA A 11 26.57 -27.20 30.87
CA ALA A 11 26.93 -25.88 30.39
C ALA A 11 26.86 -25.79 28.85
N THR A 12 27.32 -26.83 28.14
CA THR A 12 27.27 -26.89 26.67
C THR A 12 25.83 -26.97 26.16
N GLY A 13 24.96 -27.73 26.85
CA GLY A 13 23.53 -27.81 26.54
C GLY A 13 22.79 -26.49 26.78
N LEU A 14 23.10 -25.78 27.87
CA LEU A 14 22.53 -24.46 28.17
C LEU A 14 22.99 -23.40 27.18
N ILE A 15 24.28 -23.41 26.80
CA ILE A 15 24.82 -22.51 25.77
C ILE A 15 24.18 -22.83 24.41
N GLY A 16 24.07 -24.10 24.03
CA GLY A 16 23.41 -24.52 22.78
C GLY A 16 21.93 -24.13 22.73
N TYR A 17 21.21 -24.28 23.84
CA TYR A 17 19.81 -23.86 23.97
C TYR A 17 19.65 -22.34 23.91
N ALA A 18 20.48 -21.58 24.63
CA ALA A 18 20.48 -20.12 24.60
C ALA A 18 20.85 -19.59 23.21
N TRP A 19 21.87 -20.19 22.57
CA TRP A 19 22.30 -19.84 21.22
C TRP A 19 21.21 -20.16 20.19
N GLY A 20 20.59 -21.33 20.26
CA GLY A 20 19.47 -21.70 19.39
C GLY A 20 18.29 -20.73 19.52
N ARG A 21 17.98 -20.30 20.74
CA ARG A 21 16.89 -19.35 21.01
C ARG A 21 17.21 -17.92 20.59
N HIS A 22 18.47 -17.50 20.61
CA HIS A 22 18.85 -16.09 20.40
C HIS A 22 19.55 -15.83 19.06
N ARG A 23 19.99 -16.87 18.33
CA ARG A 23 20.66 -16.71 17.03
C ARG A 23 19.81 -15.95 16.01
N HIS A 24 18.49 -16.15 16.01
CA HIS A 24 17.59 -15.49 15.05
C HIS A 24 17.48 -13.99 15.34
N ALA A 25 17.30 -13.62 16.61
CA ALA A 25 17.31 -12.23 17.06
C ALA A 25 18.66 -11.53 16.82
N LEU A 26 19.78 -12.20 17.13
CA LEU A 26 21.13 -11.66 16.85
C LEU A 26 21.38 -11.48 15.36
N LYS A 27 21.04 -12.48 14.55
CA LYS A 27 21.20 -12.41 13.09
C LYS A 27 20.35 -11.27 12.50
N ARG A 28 19.13 -11.04 12.98
CA ARG A 28 18.31 -9.89 12.54
C ARG A 28 18.92 -8.54 12.93
N LYS A 29 19.37 -8.40 14.17
CA LYS A 29 20.04 -7.16 14.63
C LYS A 29 21.29 -6.85 13.81
N VAL A 30 22.10 -7.87 13.51
CA VAL A 30 23.32 -7.72 12.70
C VAL A 30 23.00 -7.42 11.23
N LEU A 31 21.92 -7.99 10.68
CA LEU A 31 21.50 -7.76 9.30
C LEU A 31 20.61 -6.52 9.10
N GLY A 32 20.29 -5.77 10.17
CA GLY A 32 19.42 -4.59 10.08
C GLY A 32 18.01 -4.89 9.55
N ARG A 33 17.48 -6.11 9.76
CA ARG A 33 16.17 -6.48 9.23
C ARG A 33 15.05 -5.79 10.01
N GLU A 34 14.06 -5.29 9.28
CA GLU A 34 12.83 -4.76 9.85
C GLU A 34 12.08 -5.81 10.69
N PRO A 35 11.29 -5.39 11.69
CA PRO A 35 10.57 -6.31 12.57
C PRO A 35 9.40 -7.06 11.92
N ILE A 36 8.97 -6.62 10.73
CA ILE A 36 7.93 -7.25 9.93
C ILE A 36 8.41 -7.32 8.47
N HIS A 37 7.79 -8.21 7.70
CA HIS A 37 7.84 -8.17 6.23
C HIS A 37 6.59 -7.45 5.73
N VAL A 38 6.76 -6.53 4.79
CA VAL A 38 5.65 -5.81 4.13
C VAL A 38 5.61 -6.27 2.66
N HIS A 39 4.44 -6.69 2.21
CA HIS A 39 4.13 -6.94 0.81
C HIS A 39 2.97 -6.05 0.40
N ILE A 40 3.05 -5.48 -0.80
CA ILE A 40 2.11 -4.48 -1.31
C ILE A 40 1.65 -4.97 -2.68
N GLU A 41 0.34 -5.05 -2.84
CA GLU A 41 -0.31 -5.29 -4.11
C GLU A 41 -0.98 -3.99 -4.55
N GLN A 42 -0.76 -3.60 -5.81
CA GLN A 42 -1.27 -2.36 -6.41
C GLN A 42 -2.17 -2.66 -7.62
N ASP A 43 -2.11 -3.88 -8.17
CA ASP A 43 -2.86 -4.28 -9.35
C ASP A 43 -4.35 -4.46 -8.99
N PRO A 44 -5.25 -3.58 -9.46
CA PRO A 44 -6.67 -3.71 -9.19
C PRO A 44 -7.25 -4.98 -9.80
N ASP A 45 -6.64 -5.58 -10.83
CA ASP A 45 -7.10 -6.85 -11.39
C ASP A 45 -6.87 -8.01 -10.43
N ILE A 46 -5.88 -7.89 -9.52
CA ILE A 46 -5.64 -8.83 -8.43
C ILE A 46 -6.51 -8.49 -7.22
N ILE A 47 -6.56 -7.21 -6.82
CA ILE A 47 -7.33 -6.77 -5.64
C ILE A 47 -8.83 -7.04 -5.83
N TYR A 48 -9.36 -6.77 -7.02
CA TYR A 48 -10.77 -6.86 -7.39
C TYR A 48 -11.06 -8.05 -8.33
N ALA A 49 -10.21 -9.09 -8.31
CA ALA A 49 -10.30 -10.22 -9.25
C ALA A 49 -11.71 -10.84 -9.30
N ASN A 50 -12.36 -10.96 -8.15
CA ASN A 50 -13.68 -11.58 -8.00
C ASN A 50 -14.85 -10.59 -8.06
N ASP A 51 -14.57 -9.30 -8.20
CA ASP A 51 -15.61 -8.29 -8.22
C ASP A 51 -16.16 -8.09 -9.64
N PRO A 52 -17.44 -7.65 -9.75
CA PRO A 52 -18.00 -7.19 -11.01
C PRO A 52 -17.21 -6.00 -11.58
N ASN A 53 -17.31 -5.78 -12.89
CA ASN A 53 -16.66 -4.65 -13.55
C ASN A 53 -17.41 -3.32 -13.29
N TRP A 54 -17.46 -2.91 -12.02
CA TRP A 54 -18.17 -1.72 -11.54
C TRP A 54 -17.24 -0.64 -10.95
N VAL A 55 -15.95 -0.95 -10.82
CA VAL A 55 -14.91 -0.04 -10.34
C VAL A 55 -14.01 0.41 -11.48
N THR A 56 -13.54 1.65 -11.38
CA THR A 56 -12.65 2.28 -12.35
C THR A 56 -11.51 2.96 -11.64
N PHE A 57 -10.38 3.04 -12.33
CA PHE A 57 -9.15 3.65 -11.85
C PHE A 57 -8.66 4.57 -12.96
N PRO A 58 -8.71 5.90 -12.78
CA PRO A 58 -8.14 6.82 -13.75
C PRO A 58 -6.60 6.76 -13.70
N TYR A 59 -5.97 6.91 -14.88
CA TYR A 59 -4.52 6.90 -15.03
C TYR A 59 -4.05 8.16 -15.75
N PHE A 60 -3.09 8.86 -15.16
CA PHE A 60 -2.44 10.02 -15.74
C PHE A 60 -1.17 9.62 -16.49
N PHE A 61 -0.99 10.16 -17.69
CA PHE A 61 0.18 9.95 -18.53
C PHE A 61 0.95 11.26 -18.69
N PRO A 62 2.08 11.42 -17.98
CA PRO A 62 2.93 12.61 -18.09
C PRO A 62 3.44 12.80 -19.52
N ASN A 63 3.34 14.03 -20.01
CA ASN A 63 3.84 14.50 -21.31
C ASN A 63 3.31 13.70 -22.52
N ARG A 64 2.11 13.13 -22.41
CA ARG A 64 1.41 12.45 -23.50
C ARG A 64 0.10 13.14 -23.81
N SER A 65 -0.22 13.26 -25.10
CA SER A 65 -1.56 13.59 -25.54
C SER A 65 -2.41 12.31 -25.66
N PRO A 66 -3.75 12.41 -25.71
CA PRO A 66 -4.60 11.23 -25.90
C PRO A 66 -4.28 10.48 -27.19
N ASP A 67 -3.94 11.19 -28.27
CA ASP A 67 -3.63 10.60 -29.58
C ASP A 67 -2.32 9.80 -29.59
N ASP A 68 -1.44 10.01 -28.61
CA ASP A 68 -0.18 9.27 -28.46
C ASP A 68 -0.36 7.93 -27.73
N LEU A 69 -1.51 7.70 -27.09
CA LEU A 69 -1.76 6.51 -26.29
C LEU A 69 -2.35 5.38 -27.16
N PRO A 70 -1.80 4.16 -27.10
CA PRO A 70 -2.37 3.02 -27.81
C PRO A 70 -3.75 2.66 -27.27
N SER A 71 -4.49 1.82 -27.99
CA SER A 71 -5.75 1.29 -27.49
C SER A 71 -5.53 0.53 -26.17
N PRO A 72 -6.39 0.72 -25.15
CA PRO A 72 -6.31 -0.02 -23.91
C PRO A 72 -6.73 -1.49 -24.12
N PRO A 73 -6.40 -2.38 -23.16
CA PRO A 73 -6.86 -3.75 -23.20
C PRO A 73 -8.39 -3.83 -23.18
N LYS A 74 -8.93 -4.83 -23.90
CA LYS A 74 -10.36 -5.16 -23.85
C LYS A 74 -10.67 -5.91 -22.56
N GLY A 75 -11.85 -5.71 -21.99
CA GLY A 75 -12.33 -6.47 -20.84
C GLY A 75 -12.64 -5.59 -19.64
N LYS A 76 -12.27 -6.06 -18.44
CA LYS A 76 -12.47 -5.32 -17.19
C LYS A 76 -11.60 -4.06 -17.15
N CYS A 77 -12.11 -3.00 -16.55
CA CYS A 77 -11.37 -1.76 -16.34
C CYS A 77 -10.15 -1.97 -15.42
N THR A 78 -10.22 -2.94 -14.50
CA THR A 78 -9.10 -3.34 -13.62
C THR A 78 -7.86 -3.78 -14.39
N ALA A 79 -8.03 -4.40 -15.56
CA ALA A 79 -6.92 -4.84 -16.41
C ALA A 79 -6.13 -3.67 -17.05
N TRP A 80 -6.61 -2.43 -16.93
CA TRP A 80 -5.89 -1.25 -17.44
C TRP A 80 -4.64 -0.91 -16.64
N TRP A 81 -4.50 -1.41 -15.40
CA TRP A 81 -3.35 -1.11 -14.54
C TRP A 81 -2.01 -1.45 -15.20
N LYS A 82 -1.80 -2.71 -15.59
CA LYS A 82 -0.54 -3.14 -16.23
C LYS A 82 -0.27 -2.40 -17.52
N TRP A 83 -1.33 -2.18 -18.32
CA TRP A 83 -1.22 -1.40 -19.55
C TRP A 83 -0.78 0.04 -19.28
N ALA A 84 -1.32 0.68 -18.25
CA ALA A 84 -0.92 2.03 -17.86
C ALA A 84 0.53 2.03 -17.35
N GLU A 85 0.88 1.11 -16.45
CA GLU A 85 2.23 0.98 -15.89
C GLU A 85 3.30 0.78 -16.99
N GLU A 86 3.06 -0.11 -17.95
CA GLU A 86 3.97 -0.37 -19.08
C GLU A 86 4.21 0.87 -19.96
N LEU A 87 3.25 1.80 -19.98
CA LEU A 87 3.30 3.04 -20.73
C LEU A 87 3.80 4.24 -19.89
N GLY A 88 4.14 4.01 -18.62
CA GLY A 88 4.55 5.06 -17.69
C GLY A 88 3.39 5.91 -17.16
N GLY A 89 2.18 5.36 -17.16
CA GLY A 89 1.01 5.94 -16.53
C GLY A 89 1.06 5.78 -15.02
N GLU A 90 0.52 6.77 -14.31
CA GLU A 90 0.48 6.85 -12.85
C GLU A 90 -0.98 6.99 -12.37
N PRO A 91 -1.35 6.50 -11.18
CA PRO A 91 -2.71 6.63 -10.68
C PRO A 91 -3.17 8.08 -10.56
N SER A 92 -4.47 8.31 -10.84
CA SER A 92 -5.07 9.64 -10.84
C SER A 92 -6.42 9.63 -10.11
N GLY A 93 -6.57 10.49 -9.11
CA GLY A 93 -7.78 10.69 -8.30
C GLY A 93 -8.05 9.61 -7.25
N LEU A 94 -7.71 8.36 -7.52
CA LEU A 94 -7.86 7.24 -6.61
C LEU A 94 -6.69 6.26 -6.77
N MET A 95 -6.19 5.75 -5.66
CA MET A 95 -5.25 4.63 -5.62
C MET A 95 -5.73 3.63 -4.56
N GLU A 96 -5.76 2.36 -4.92
CA GLU A 96 -6.11 1.27 -4.02
C GLU A 96 -4.88 0.39 -3.82
N LEU A 97 -4.56 0.11 -2.56
CA LEU A 97 -3.43 -0.75 -2.19
C LEU A 97 -3.92 -1.86 -1.28
N GLN A 98 -3.43 -3.07 -1.47
CA GLN A 98 -3.58 -4.16 -0.50
C GLN A 98 -2.25 -4.42 0.18
N VAL A 99 -2.18 -4.13 1.47
CA VAL A 99 -0.97 -4.28 2.28
C VAL A 99 -1.06 -5.55 3.11
N THR A 100 -0.09 -6.43 2.95
CA THR A 100 0.08 -7.63 3.79
C THR A 100 1.32 -7.47 4.62
N ILE A 101 1.16 -7.48 5.95
CA ILE A 101 2.26 -7.46 6.89
C ILE A 101 2.39 -8.82 7.57
N THR A 102 3.63 -9.27 7.80
CA THR A 102 3.90 -10.55 8.48
C THR A 102 4.98 -10.37 9.53
N ALA A 103 4.69 -10.77 10.77
CA ALA A 103 5.67 -10.81 11.83
C ALA A 103 6.64 -11.98 11.65
N TRP A 104 7.92 -11.78 12.00
CA TRP A 104 8.89 -12.89 11.99
C TRP A 104 8.51 -13.98 13.02
N GLU A 105 8.95 -15.22 12.76
CA GLU A 105 8.60 -16.43 13.54
C GLU A 105 8.93 -16.39 15.04
N ASP A 106 9.69 -15.41 15.50
CA ASP A 106 10.09 -15.24 16.90
C ASP A 106 9.76 -13.85 17.48
N LEU A 107 8.93 -13.06 16.79
CA LEU A 107 8.54 -11.73 17.23
C LEU A 107 7.04 -11.65 17.49
N ARG A 108 6.70 -10.97 18.58
CA ARG A 108 5.37 -10.40 18.78
C ARG A 108 5.45 -8.92 18.47
N VAL A 109 4.54 -8.44 17.63
CA VAL A 109 4.51 -7.06 17.14
C VAL A 109 3.14 -6.48 17.47
N ILE A 110 3.10 -5.30 18.08
CA ILE A 110 1.87 -4.52 18.19
C ILE A 110 1.95 -3.45 17.11
N VAL A 111 0.93 -3.38 16.26
CA VAL A 111 0.73 -2.30 15.30
C VAL A 111 -0.14 -1.27 15.99
N ASP A 112 0.40 -0.07 16.19
CA ASP A 112 -0.25 1.00 16.96
C ASP A 112 -1.02 1.96 16.05
N ALA A 113 -0.42 2.34 14.92
CA ALA A 113 -0.97 3.36 14.02
C ALA A 113 -0.39 3.26 12.60
N LEU A 114 -1.10 3.85 11.65
CA LEU A 114 -0.61 4.19 10.32
C LEU A 114 -0.59 5.71 10.17
N ARG A 115 0.54 6.27 9.79
CA ARG A 115 0.70 7.69 9.45
C ARG A 115 1.04 7.85 7.99
N ILE A 116 0.78 9.04 7.45
CA ILE A 116 1.12 9.40 6.07
C ILE A 116 2.16 10.51 6.10
N GLU A 117 3.22 10.33 5.33
CA GLU A 117 4.13 11.42 4.97
C GLU A 117 3.95 11.72 3.49
N VAL A 118 3.91 13.01 3.16
CA VAL A 118 3.59 13.47 1.82
C VAL A 118 4.47 14.65 1.43
N VAL A 119 4.80 14.69 0.16
CA VAL A 119 5.38 15.84 -0.53
C VAL A 119 4.40 16.21 -1.64
N SER A 120 3.87 17.43 -1.59
CA SER A 120 2.93 17.94 -2.58
C SER A 120 3.66 18.70 -3.68
N THR A 121 3.15 18.56 -4.90
CA THR A 121 3.56 19.38 -6.04
C THR A 121 2.34 20.14 -6.57
N PRO A 122 2.31 21.49 -6.46
CA PRO A 122 1.15 22.28 -6.86
C PRO A 122 1.00 22.45 -8.38
N THR A 123 2.00 22.06 -9.18
CA THR A 123 1.92 22.13 -10.65
C THR A 123 2.39 20.80 -11.21
N PRO A 124 1.51 20.01 -11.86
CA PRO A 124 1.90 18.72 -12.39
C PRO A 124 2.60 18.96 -13.73
N PRO A 125 3.31 17.95 -14.25
CA PRO A 125 3.68 17.96 -15.66
C PRO A 125 2.41 18.05 -16.53
N THR A 126 2.53 18.63 -17.72
CA THR A 126 1.48 18.52 -18.74
C THR A 126 1.24 17.05 -19.05
N GLY A 127 0.00 16.63 -19.34
CA GLY A 127 -0.29 15.23 -19.66
C GLY A 127 -1.77 14.99 -19.86
N THR A 128 -2.14 13.72 -19.94
CA THR A 128 -3.51 13.27 -20.19
C THR A 128 -3.94 12.29 -19.14
N THR A 129 -5.10 12.48 -18.53
CA THR A 129 -5.75 11.42 -17.76
C THR A 129 -6.68 10.62 -18.66
N VAL A 130 -6.68 9.29 -18.53
CA VAL A 130 -7.64 8.41 -19.16
C VAL A 130 -8.43 7.63 -18.11
N VAL A 131 -9.62 7.20 -18.50
CA VAL A 131 -10.52 6.45 -17.63
C VAL A 131 -11.30 5.41 -18.42
N CYS A 132 -11.54 4.28 -17.77
CA CYS A 132 -12.47 3.28 -18.23
C CYS A 132 -13.84 3.54 -17.60
N PRO A 133 -14.87 3.96 -18.35
CA PRO A 133 -16.17 4.26 -17.76
C PRO A 133 -16.86 2.99 -17.26
N VAL A 134 -17.40 3.05 -16.04
CA VAL A 134 -18.18 1.98 -15.41
C VAL A 134 -19.51 2.54 -14.91
N GLY A 135 -20.51 1.67 -14.74
CA GLY A 135 -21.86 2.07 -14.30
C GLY A 135 -21.95 2.63 -12.87
N GLY A 136 -20.84 2.62 -12.13
CA GLY A 136 -20.73 3.15 -10.76
C GLY A 136 -21.56 2.36 -9.76
N ALA A 137 -20.91 1.49 -8.99
CA ALA A 137 -21.49 0.94 -7.77
C ALA A 137 -20.46 1.11 -6.65
N ASP A 138 -20.90 1.59 -5.49
CA ASP A 138 -20.05 1.71 -4.32
C ASP A 138 -19.65 0.31 -3.83
N LEU A 139 -18.46 -0.14 -4.24
CA LEU A 139 -17.79 -1.27 -3.61
C LEU A 139 -16.91 -0.73 -2.50
N VAL A 140 -17.39 -0.84 -1.25
CA VAL A 140 -16.62 -0.44 -0.07
C VAL A 140 -15.93 -1.68 0.49
N HIS A 141 -14.62 -1.84 0.29
CA HIS A 141 -13.88 -2.91 0.96
C HIS A 141 -13.45 -2.47 2.37
N GLU A 142 -13.05 -3.42 3.23
CA GLU A 142 -12.40 -3.10 4.52
C GLU A 142 -11.15 -2.27 4.27
N GLN A 143 -11.23 -0.97 4.53
CA GLN A 143 -10.20 -0.05 4.10
C GLN A 143 -9.92 0.99 5.18
N LEU A 144 -8.64 1.28 5.35
CA LEU A 144 -8.24 2.57 5.84
C LEU A 144 -8.48 3.57 4.70
N ALA A 145 -9.45 4.46 4.89
CA ALA A 145 -9.63 5.59 3.99
C ALA A 145 -8.53 6.61 4.28
N VAL A 146 -7.70 6.87 3.29
CA VAL A 146 -6.57 7.78 3.36
C VAL A 146 -6.88 9.00 2.49
N THR A 147 -6.83 10.18 3.09
CA THR A 147 -6.90 11.44 2.33
C THR A 147 -5.57 12.14 2.39
N LEU A 148 -4.93 12.32 1.23
CA LEU A 148 -3.65 13.02 1.10
C LEU A 148 -3.88 14.54 1.13
N SER A 149 -3.13 15.23 1.98
CA SER A 149 -3.18 16.69 2.14
C SER A 149 -1.79 17.19 2.51
N GLU A 150 -1.40 18.34 1.96
CA GLU A 150 -0.13 19.01 2.28
C GLU A 150 -0.02 19.35 3.77
N PHE A 151 -1.15 19.66 4.41
CA PHE A 151 -1.18 20.14 5.79
C PHE A 151 -1.62 19.07 6.80
N ALA A 152 -2.58 18.23 6.43
CA ALA A 152 -3.24 17.32 7.38
C ALA A 152 -3.78 16.07 6.69
N SER A 153 -2.88 15.19 6.22
CA SER A 153 -3.29 13.87 5.71
C SER A 153 -4.02 13.07 6.80
N THR A 154 -5.09 12.38 6.43
CA THR A 154 -5.92 11.61 7.39
C THR A 154 -5.93 10.13 7.05
N VAL A 155 -6.10 9.30 8.08
CA VAL A 155 -6.26 7.84 7.97
C VAL A 155 -7.45 7.45 8.84
N ILE A 156 -8.54 7.02 8.22
CA ILE A 156 -9.81 6.72 8.89
C ILE A 156 -10.15 5.24 8.67
N PRO A 157 -10.16 4.40 9.72
CA PRO A 157 -10.60 3.01 9.60
C PRO A 157 -12.10 2.91 9.29
N ARG A 158 -12.46 2.11 8.29
CA ARG A 158 -13.85 1.82 7.93
C ARG A 158 -14.14 0.32 7.95
N ALA A 159 -15.38 -0.03 8.28
CA ALA A 159 -15.85 -1.41 8.27
C ALA A 159 -15.98 -1.96 6.85
N ALA A 160 -15.90 -3.29 6.71
CA ALA A 160 -16.16 -3.97 5.45
C ALA A 160 -17.53 -3.59 4.89
N GLY A 161 -17.62 -3.28 3.61
CA GLY A 161 -18.92 -3.09 2.96
C GLY A 161 -19.70 -1.89 3.51
N SER A 162 -19.07 -0.97 4.24
CA SER A 162 -19.76 0.13 4.92
C SER A 162 -18.90 1.40 5.00
N ALA A 163 -19.55 2.55 4.86
CA ALA A 163 -18.94 3.85 5.13
C ALA A 163 -18.79 4.13 6.64
N GLU A 164 -19.20 3.21 7.51
CA GLU A 164 -19.13 3.34 8.96
C GLU A 164 -17.68 3.35 9.44
N VAL A 165 -17.32 4.40 10.20
CA VAL A 165 -16.03 4.54 10.85
C VAL A 165 -15.94 3.55 12.01
N THR A 166 -14.90 2.72 12.02
CA THR A 166 -14.69 1.71 13.07
C THR A 166 -13.76 2.20 14.18
N LYS A 167 -13.59 1.36 15.21
CA LYS A 167 -12.55 1.57 16.23
C LYS A 167 -11.14 1.58 15.62
N SER A 168 -10.20 2.11 16.40
CA SER A 168 -8.79 2.36 16.04
C SER A 168 -8.12 1.23 15.27
N PHE A 169 -7.29 1.58 14.28
CA PHE A 169 -6.36 0.69 13.60
C PHE A 169 -5.20 0.31 14.53
N ALA A 170 -5.44 -0.62 15.44
CA ALA A 170 -4.42 -1.18 16.32
C ALA A 170 -4.69 -2.65 16.59
N PHE A 171 -3.68 -3.50 16.43
CA PHE A 171 -3.79 -4.94 16.61
C PHE A 171 -2.42 -5.57 16.95
N THR A 172 -2.44 -6.82 17.41
CA THR A 172 -1.23 -7.58 17.73
C THR A 172 -1.04 -8.71 16.74
N LEU A 173 0.19 -8.86 16.25
CA LEU A 173 0.64 -10.02 15.51
C LEU A 173 1.50 -10.90 16.42
N GLY A 174 1.11 -12.16 16.53
CA GLY A 174 1.92 -13.24 17.05
C GLY A 174 3.04 -13.63 16.08
N PRO A 175 3.96 -14.52 16.52
CA PRO A 175 5.08 -14.93 15.71
C PRO A 175 4.64 -15.70 14.45
N GLY A 176 5.08 -15.23 13.28
CA GLY A 176 4.70 -15.80 11.98
C GLY A 176 3.29 -15.43 11.50
N GLU A 177 2.53 -14.64 12.27
CA GLU A 177 1.19 -14.23 11.87
C GLU A 177 1.24 -13.14 10.79
N SER A 178 0.31 -13.24 9.85
CA SER A 178 0.09 -12.26 8.79
C SER A 178 -1.23 -11.54 8.99
N TYR A 179 -1.25 -10.27 8.65
CA TYR A 179 -2.48 -9.47 8.61
C TYR A 179 -2.51 -8.65 7.33
N ARG A 180 -3.69 -8.57 6.73
CA ARG A 180 -3.92 -7.92 5.45
C ARG A 180 -4.98 -6.85 5.60
N PHE A 181 -4.72 -5.67 5.06
CA PHE A 181 -5.64 -4.54 5.06
C PHE A 181 -5.50 -3.76 3.76
N SER A 182 -6.55 -3.04 3.38
CA SER A 182 -6.52 -2.21 2.18
C SER A 182 -6.41 -0.72 2.53
N LEU A 183 -5.77 0.04 1.65
CA LEU A 183 -5.71 1.50 1.69
C LEU A 183 -6.48 2.03 0.49
N SER A 184 -7.53 2.82 0.75
CA SER A 184 -8.22 3.60 -0.28
C SER A 184 -7.73 5.03 -0.20
N VAL A 185 -6.93 5.45 -1.18
CA VAL A 185 -6.16 6.69 -1.13
C VAL A 185 -6.72 7.69 -2.12
N THR A 186 -7.16 8.83 -1.62
CA THR A 186 -7.68 9.94 -2.45
C THR A 186 -6.95 11.24 -2.12
N PRO A 187 -6.85 12.18 -3.07
CA PRO A 187 -6.38 13.53 -2.77
C PRO A 187 -7.43 14.28 -1.94
N SER A 188 -6.98 15.28 -1.20
CA SER A 188 -7.85 16.32 -0.64
C SER A 188 -8.32 17.30 -1.71
N ASP A 189 -9.24 18.19 -1.37
CA ASP A 189 -9.75 19.25 -2.26
C ASP A 189 -8.78 20.44 -2.42
N GLU A 190 -7.55 20.32 -1.92
CA GLU A 190 -6.52 21.34 -2.08
C GLU A 190 -6.15 21.51 -3.57
N PRO A 191 -5.69 22.69 -4.00
CA PRO A 191 -5.22 22.93 -5.37
C PRO A 191 -3.83 22.31 -5.62
N ILE A 192 -3.60 21.10 -5.10
CA ILE A 192 -2.43 20.27 -5.35
C ILE A 192 -2.72 19.39 -6.55
N GLN A 193 -1.67 19.09 -7.30
CA GLN A 193 -1.80 18.43 -8.59
C GLN A 193 -1.17 17.05 -8.61
N CYS A 194 -0.15 16.85 -7.77
CA CYS A 194 0.48 15.56 -7.53
C CYS A 194 0.92 15.44 -6.07
N TYR A 195 0.75 14.25 -5.50
CA TYR A 195 1.28 13.86 -4.20
C TYR A 195 2.27 12.72 -4.37
N GLU A 196 3.50 12.92 -3.89
CA GLU A 196 4.43 11.83 -3.59
C GLU A 196 4.28 11.47 -2.12
N TRP A 197 4.02 10.21 -1.78
CA TRP A 197 3.66 9.86 -0.41
C TRP A 197 4.14 8.48 0.00
N VAL A 198 4.23 8.28 1.33
CA VAL A 198 4.44 6.98 1.94
C VAL A 198 3.57 6.79 3.17
N ALA A 199 3.29 5.53 3.46
CA ALA A 199 2.67 5.14 4.72
C ALA A 199 3.75 4.69 5.72
N LEU A 200 3.58 5.08 6.98
CA LEU A 200 4.47 4.72 8.08
C LEU A 200 3.68 3.92 9.11
N LEU A 201 4.07 2.66 9.30
CA LEU A 201 3.54 1.79 10.33
C LEU A 201 4.32 1.98 11.62
N ASP A 202 3.67 2.50 12.65
CA ASP A 202 4.26 2.62 13.98
C ASP A 202 4.00 1.32 14.77
N LEU A 203 5.07 0.74 15.28
CA LEU A 203 5.10 -0.59 15.87
C LEU A 203 5.69 -0.53 17.28
N LEU A 204 5.22 -1.42 18.15
CA LEU A 204 5.89 -1.76 19.40
C LEU A 204 6.39 -3.21 19.33
N VAL A 205 7.71 -3.38 19.43
CA VAL A 205 8.39 -4.67 19.30
C VAL A 205 9.33 -4.82 20.49
N ASN A 206 9.12 -5.84 21.32
CA ASN A 206 9.88 -6.04 22.56
C ASN A 206 9.98 -4.76 23.44
N ASN A 207 8.87 -4.02 23.53
CA ASN A 207 8.77 -2.75 24.26
C ASN A 207 9.61 -1.58 23.70
N GLU A 208 10.13 -1.71 22.47
CA GLU A 208 10.76 -0.62 21.73
C GLU A 208 9.85 -0.14 20.60
N ARG A 209 9.69 1.18 20.46
CA ARG A 209 9.01 1.76 19.30
C ARG A 209 9.88 1.63 18.06
N LYS A 210 9.26 1.22 16.95
CA LYS A 210 9.86 1.16 15.61
C LYS A 210 8.86 1.74 14.62
N THR A 211 9.37 2.23 13.51
CA THR A 211 8.55 2.63 12.37
C THR A 211 9.03 1.84 11.16
N VAL A 212 8.09 1.25 10.44
CA VAL A 212 8.34 0.54 9.17
C VAL A 212 7.64 1.31 8.06
N ARG A 213 8.34 1.47 6.94
CA ARG A 213 7.85 2.22 5.79
C ARG A 213 7.09 1.28 4.85
N VAL A 214 5.95 1.75 4.36
CA VAL A 214 5.14 1.13 3.31
C VAL A 214 5.24 2.06 2.11
N ASP A 215 5.95 1.61 1.09
CA ASP A 215 6.31 2.41 -0.09
C ASP A 215 6.35 1.55 -1.37
N ASN A 216 6.61 2.17 -2.51
CA ASN A 216 6.66 1.51 -3.81
C ASN A 216 8.09 1.02 -4.12
N ASP A 217 8.48 -0.08 -3.48
CA ASP A 217 9.80 -0.71 -3.62
C ASP A 217 10.97 0.28 -3.38
N GLY A 218 10.90 1.01 -2.26
CA GLY A 218 11.90 2.01 -1.86
C GLY A 218 11.68 3.41 -2.45
N ARG A 219 10.61 3.62 -3.23
CA ARG A 219 10.21 4.93 -3.76
C ARG A 219 8.86 5.36 -3.19
N PRO A 220 8.57 6.67 -3.05
CA PRO A 220 7.22 7.13 -2.74
C PRO A 220 6.19 6.62 -3.77
N PHE A 221 4.96 6.42 -3.33
CA PHE A 221 3.82 6.31 -4.23
C PHE A 221 3.54 7.68 -4.86
N VAL A 222 2.96 7.68 -6.05
CA VAL A 222 2.57 8.89 -6.77
C VAL A 222 1.07 8.86 -7.03
N LEU A 223 0.36 9.93 -6.67
CA LEU A 223 -1.05 10.10 -6.97
C LEU A 223 -1.30 11.49 -7.56
N HIS A 224 -1.79 11.53 -8.80
CA HIS A 224 -2.25 12.76 -9.44
C HIS A 224 -3.67 13.12 -8.99
N THR A 225 -4.00 14.40 -8.91
CA THR A 225 -5.30 14.84 -8.39
C THR A 225 -6.37 15.07 -9.46
N GLN A 226 -5.98 15.04 -10.74
CA GLN A 226 -6.90 15.27 -11.87
C GLN A 226 -8.10 14.31 -11.81
N GLY A 227 -7.85 13.04 -11.53
CA GLY A 227 -8.89 12.02 -11.44
C GLY A 227 -9.72 11.97 -12.72
N PHE A 228 -11.01 12.25 -12.60
CA PHE A 228 -11.92 12.26 -13.75
C PHE A 228 -11.98 13.61 -14.49
N ARG A 229 -11.36 14.66 -13.94
CA ARG A 229 -11.35 16.00 -14.55
C ARG A 229 -10.53 15.95 -15.84
N ASP A 230 -11.13 16.40 -16.93
CA ASP A 230 -10.52 16.42 -18.27
C ASP A 230 -10.00 15.04 -18.73
N ALA A 231 -10.56 13.96 -18.17
CA ALA A 231 -10.18 12.61 -18.52
C ALA A 231 -10.64 12.25 -19.94
N HIS A 232 -10.04 11.22 -20.52
CA HIS A 232 -10.42 10.67 -21.82
C HIS A 232 -10.86 9.21 -21.69
N GLN A 233 -11.90 8.84 -22.42
CA GLN A 233 -12.37 7.46 -22.53
C GLN A 233 -12.06 6.88 -23.92
N TRP A 234 -11.85 5.56 -23.99
CA TRP A 234 -11.65 4.88 -25.27
C TRP A 234 -12.98 4.45 -25.88
N GLU A 235 -13.28 4.90 -27.11
CA GLU A 235 -14.51 4.57 -27.83
C GLU A 235 -14.30 3.53 -28.95
N GLY A 236 -13.28 2.66 -28.81
CA GLY A 236 -13.00 1.58 -29.75
C GLY A 236 -12.08 1.98 -30.92
N ALA A 237 -12.06 3.25 -31.31
CA ALA A 237 -11.22 3.75 -32.40
C ALA A 237 -10.32 4.95 -32.01
N SER A 238 -10.75 5.75 -31.03
CA SER A 238 -10.01 6.93 -30.58
C SER A 238 -10.33 7.24 -29.12
N TRP A 239 -9.42 7.94 -28.46
CA TRP A 239 -9.68 8.59 -27.18
C TRP A 239 -10.60 9.80 -27.38
N LYS A 240 -11.64 9.91 -26.55
CA LYS A 240 -12.58 11.04 -26.54
C LYS A 240 -12.63 11.66 -25.15
N PRO A 241 -12.88 12.98 -25.04
CA PRO A 241 -13.15 13.60 -23.75
C PRO A 241 -14.26 12.85 -23.00
N TYR A 242 -13.99 12.53 -21.75
CA TYR A 242 -14.96 11.91 -20.85
C TYR A 242 -15.86 13.01 -20.26
N ALA A 243 -17.17 12.87 -20.47
CA ALA A 243 -18.17 13.77 -19.90
C ALA A 243 -18.80 13.11 -18.68
N PHE A 244 -18.71 13.77 -17.53
CA PHE A 244 -19.38 13.40 -16.29
C PHE A 244 -20.82 13.94 -16.25
#